data_AF-A0A0B7AR58-F1
#
_entry.id   AF-A0A0B7AR58-F1
#
_cell.length_a   1.000
_cell.length_b   1.000
_cell.length_c   1.000
_cell.angle_alpha   90.00
_cell.angle_beta   90.00
_cell.angle_gamma   90.00
#
_symmetry.space_group_name_H-M   'P 1'
#
loop_
_entity.id
_entity.type
_entity.pdbx_description
1 polymer ?
#
loop_
_entity_poly.entity_id
_entity_poly.type
_entity_poly.pdbx_seq_one_letter_code
_entity_poly.pdbx_strand_id
1 'polypeptide(L)'
;MAEHWEISEDVVYHLRDKNPELVDSWREMFADYADNVKISQGDIFQGAPAVDALVSPANSFGFMDGGIDYVYTKHFGVQMQNRLQKVIQNKHNGELLVGNAVVIPSYGPEGRDKSAKDWSKYNDGVPIKYLISAPTMRIPLNVANTPNAYLAFRAVLLAVRKHNSKPNVEPIRSVLVPGLGTAVGRMPKNRCAFQMLQAYETCVLNKHPTRIEPVCLEEMYLDHEKLCEFSGNK
;
A
#
# COMPACT_ATOMS: atom_id res chain seq x y z
N MET A 1 -14.91 -19.96 -19.40
CA MET A 1 -15.77 -19.79 -18.22
C MET A 1 -15.06 -18.78 -17.33
N ALA A 2 -15.35 -17.48 -17.51
CA ALA A 2 -14.78 -16.45 -16.65
C ALA A 2 -15.48 -16.55 -15.29
N GLU A 3 -14.74 -17.00 -14.27
CA GLU A 3 -15.19 -16.95 -12.88
C GLU A 3 -15.62 -15.51 -12.60
N HIS A 4 -16.91 -15.31 -12.33
CA HIS A 4 -17.41 -14.03 -11.84
C HIS A 4 -16.89 -13.90 -10.41
N TRP A 5 -15.77 -13.19 -10.28
CA TRP A 5 -15.16 -12.91 -8.99
C TRP A 5 -16.03 -11.88 -8.26
N GLU A 6 -16.64 -12.28 -7.15
CA GLU A 6 -17.28 -11.33 -6.24
C GLU A 6 -16.28 -10.25 -5.85
N ILE A 7 -16.67 -9.00 -6.08
CA ILE A 7 -15.90 -7.83 -5.71
C ILE A 7 -15.70 -7.90 -4.19
N SER A 8 -14.47 -7.68 -3.74
CA SER A 8 -14.12 -7.55 -2.33
C SER A 8 -14.69 -6.22 -1.80
N GLU A 9 -16.01 -6.09 -1.75
CA GLU A 9 -16.73 -4.84 -1.40
C GLU A 9 -16.50 -4.42 0.07
N ASP A 10 -15.92 -5.30 0.90
CA ASP A 10 -15.83 -5.13 2.36
C ASP A 10 -14.50 -4.57 2.90
N VAL A 11 -13.58 -4.08 2.05
CA VAL A 11 -12.29 -3.54 2.53
C VAL A 11 -12.29 -2.02 2.54
N VAL A 12 -12.06 -1.43 3.71
CA VAL A 12 -11.87 0.01 3.87
C VAL A 12 -10.38 0.36 3.80
N TYR A 13 -10.03 1.29 2.93
CA TYR A 13 -8.66 1.80 2.81
C TYR A 13 -8.53 3.14 3.51
N HIS A 14 -7.68 3.19 4.53
CA HIS A 14 -7.36 4.40 5.27
C HIS A 14 -6.08 5.02 4.69
N LEU A 15 -6.20 6.11 3.93
CA LEU A 15 -5.05 6.85 3.42
C LEU A 15 -4.60 7.87 4.48
N ARG A 16 -3.33 7.81 4.89
CA ARG A 16 -2.83 8.64 5.98
C ARG A 16 -1.39 9.06 5.78
N ASP A 17 -1.14 10.36 5.85
CA ASP A 17 0.21 10.92 5.77
C ASP A 17 0.37 12.18 6.63
N LYS A 18 1.61 12.55 6.96
CA LYS A 18 1.93 13.79 7.67
C LYS A 18 1.89 15.00 6.74
N ASN A 19 2.15 14.80 5.44
CA ASN A 19 2.23 15.86 4.47
C ASN A 19 0.82 16.36 4.07
N PRO A 20 0.44 17.61 4.36
CA PRO A 20 -0.90 18.11 4.08
C PRO A 20 -1.21 18.17 2.59
N GLU A 21 -0.25 18.53 1.73
CA GLU A 21 -0.45 18.59 0.27
C GLU A 21 -0.87 17.22 -0.31
N LEU A 22 -0.29 16.13 0.22
CA LEU A 22 -0.66 14.77 -0.19
C LEU A 22 -2.06 14.41 0.30
N VAL A 23 -2.37 14.76 1.55
CA VAL A 23 -3.69 14.50 2.12
C VAL A 23 -4.77 15.26 1.36
N ASP A 24 -4.52 16.51 0.99
CA ASP A 24 -5.45 17.32 0.20
C ASP A 24 -5.59 16.77 -1.22
N SER A 25 -4.49 16.33 -1.85
CA SER A 25 -4.54 15.65 -3.15
C SER A 25 -5.39 14.37 -3.10
N TRP A 26 -5.30 13.60 -2.01
CA TRP A 26 -6.18 12.44 -1.84
C TRP A 26 -7.64 12.85 -1.64
N ARG A 27 -7.92 13.88 -0.83
CA ARG A 27 -9.29 14.34 -0.58
C ARG A 27 -9.97 14.77 -1.87
N GLU A 28 -9.24 15.45 -2.75
CA GLU A 28 -9.72 15.83 -4.08
C GLU A 28 -9.94 14.60 -4.98
N MET A 29 -8.91 13.75 -5.15
CA MET A 29 -8.97 12.61 -6.07
C MET A 29 -9.98 11.54 -5.65
N PHE A 30 -10.19 11.35 -4.34
CA PHE A 30 -11.07 10.33 -3.79
C PHE A 30 -12.39 10.90 -3.24
N ALA A 31 -12.78 12.12 -3.62
CA ALA A 31 -13.98 12.78 -3.10
C ALA A 31 -15.25 11.92 -3.23
N ASP A 32 -15.39 11.19 -4.34
CA ASP A 32 -16.55 10.33 -4.64
C ASP A 32 -16.50 8.94 -3.96
N TYR A 33 -15.45 8.64 -3.18
CA TYR A 33 -15.20 7.31 -2.62
C TYR A 33 -15.11 7.30 -1.09
N ALA A 34 -15.71 8.29 -0.44
CA ALA A 34 -15.61 8.50 1.01
C ALA A 34 -16.15 7.33 1.84
N ASP A 35 -17.01 6.46 1.30
CA ASP A 35 -17.56 5.30 2.02
C ASP A 35 -16.50 4.22 2.27
N ASN A 36 -15.67 3.94 1.27
CA ASN A 36 -14.67 2.85 1.29
C ASN A 36 -13.23 3.35 1.37
N VAL A 37 -13.00 4.66 1.21
CA VAL A 37 -11.68 5.30 1.35
C VAL A 37 -11.77 6.42 2.38
N LYS A 38 -11.07 6.25 3.51
CA LYS A 38 -11.04 7.24 4.60
C LYS A 38 -9.69 7.95 4.59
N ILE A 39 -9.70 9.26 4.61
CA ILE A 39 -8.48 10.06 4.49
C ILE A 39 -8.24 10.84 5.78
N SER A 40 -7.00 10.81 6.28
CA SER A 40 -6.62 11.54 7.48
C SER A 40 -5.19 12.07 7.41
N GLN A 41 -4.94 13.20 8.06
CA GLN A 41 -3.59 13.73 8.23
C GLN A 41 -3.04 13.30 9.60
N GLY A 42 -1.79 12.86 9.65
CA GLY A 42 -1.10 12.61 10.91
C GLY A 42 0.04 11.59 10.82
N ASP A 43 0.57 11.24 11.99
CA ASP A 43 1.55 10.15 12.11
C ASP A 43 0.91 8.80 11.76
N ILE A 44 1.67 7.93 11.09
CA ILE A 44 1.16 6.66 10.58
C ILE A 44 0.66 5.71 11.69
N PHE A 45 1.07 5.90 12.95
CA PHE A 45 0.55 5.12 14.07
C PHE A 45 -0.21 5.97 15.09
N GLN A 46 0.34 7.12 15.46
CA GLN A 46 -0.26 7.92 16.52
C GLN A 46 -1.56 8.57 16.04
N GLY A 47 -2.66 8.29 16.75
CA GLY A 47 -4.01 8.73 16.38
C GLY A 47 -4.48 8.19 15.01
N ALA A 48 -3.88 7.09 14.55
CA ALA A 48 -4.38 6.33 13.41
C ALA A 48 -5.58 5.47 13.84
N PRO A 49 -6.50 5.14 12.93
CA PRO A 49 -7.63 4.25 13.24
C PRO A 49 -7.17 2.82 13.51
N ALA A 50 -8.00 2.04 14.20
CA ALA A 50 -7.81 0.60 14.29
C ALA A 50 -7.93 -0.03 12.90
N VAL A 51 -6.87 -0.71 12.45
CA VAL A 51 -6.83 -1.42 11.16
C VAL A 51 -6.23 -2.82 11.27
N ASP A 52 -6.59 -3.70 10.34
CA ASP A 52 -6.04 -5.06 10.28
C ASP A 52 -4.63 -5.10 9.68
N ALA A 53 -4.37 -4.24 8.69
CA ALA A 53 -3.11 -4.24 7.95
C ALA A 53 -2.51 -2.84 7.73
N LEU A 54 -1.19 -2.76 7.62
CA LEU A 54 -0.43 -1.55 7.28
C LEU A 54 0.44 -1.78 6.04
N VAL A 55 0.48 -0.81 5.13
CA VAL A 55 1.36 -0.86 3.94
C VAL A 55 2.74 -0.29 4.24
N SER A 56 3.77 -1.05 3.85
CA SER A 56 5.17 -0.62 3.82
C SER A 56 5.59 -0.28 2.38
N PRO A 57 5.76 1.01 2.03
CA PRO A 57 6.24 1.43 0.71
C PRO A 57 7.76 1.23 0.59
N ALA A 58 8.19 -0.02 0.70
CA ALA A 58 9.58 -0.44 0.93
C ALA A 58 10.48 -0.34 -0.33
N ASN A 59 11.73 -0.74 -0.15
CA ASN A 59 12.62 -1.19 -1.24
C ASN A 59 12.43 -2.69 -1.52
N SER A 60 12.95 -3.17 -2.66
CA SER A 60 12.79 -4.56 -3.11
C SER A 60 13.50 -5.61 -2.25
N PHE A 61 14.36 -5.21 -1.31
CA PHE A 61 15.16 -6.12 -0.48
C PHE A 61 14.68 -6.18 0.98
N GLY A 62 13.60 -5.46 1.30
CA GLY A 62 12.99 -5.49 2.64
C GLY A 62 13.82 -4.83 3.74
N PHE A 63 14.81 -4.00 3.40
CA PHE A 63 15.48 -3.16 4.41
C PHE A 63 14.52 -2.11 4.95
N MET A 64 14.55 -1.90 6.27
CA MET A 64 13.64 -1.02 7.00
C MET A 64 14.39 -0.02 7.88
N ASP A 65 15.49 0.51 7.37
CA ASP A 65 16.47 1.35 8.06
C ASP A 65 16.34 2.86 7.74
N GLY A 66 15.50 3.24 6.76
CA GLY A 66 15.29 4.62 6.34
C GLY A 66 13.82 5.04 6.26
N GLY A 67 13.58 6.35 6.20
CA GLY A 67 12.26 6.94 5.94
C GLY A 67 11.17 6.43 6.88
N ILE A 68 10.00 6.10 6.30
CA ILE A 68 8.87 5.55 7.04
C ILE A 68 9.13 4.11 7.51
N ASP A 69 9.94 3.33 6.77
CA ASP A 69 10.23 1.94 7.16
C ASP A 69 11.01 1.88 8.49
N TYR A 70 11.86 2.87 8.79
CA TYR A 70 12.49 3.00 10.10
C TYR A 70 11.48 3.25 11.24
N VAL A 71 10.38 3.96 10.95
CA VAL A 71 9.28 4.15 11.92
C VAL A 71 8.61 2.81 12.21
N TYR A 72 8.44 1.95 11.21
CA TYR A 72 7.92 0.59 11.39
C TYR A 72 8.87 -0.29 12.19
N THR A 73 10.18 -0.22 11.93
CA THR A 73 11.20 -0.91 12.73
C THR A 73 11.15 -0.47 14.20
N LYS A 74 11.00 0.83 14.49
CA LYS A 74 10.81 1.31 15.87
C LYS A 74 9.51 0.80 16.50
N HIS A 75 8.45 0.73 15.70
CA HIS A 75 7.12 0.35 16.16
C HIS A 75 7.03 -1.14 16.48
N PHE A 76 7.40 -2.00 15.53
CA PHE A 76 7.28 -3.45 15.60
C PHE A 76 8.54 -4.12 16.17
N GLY A 77 9.72 -3.57 15.89
CA GLY A 77 11.03 -4.13 16.22
C GLY A 77 11.78 -4.70 15.01
N VAL A 78 13.09 -4.89 15.14
CA VAL A 78 14.02 -5.32 14.07
C VAL A 78 13.64 -6.69 13.47
N GLN A 79 12.97 -7.55 14.24
CA GLN A 79 12.49 -8.84 13.74
C GLN A 79 11.51 -8.73 12.57
N MET A 80 10.83 -7.58 12.42
CA MET A 80 9.94 -7.34 11.28
C MET A 80 10.73 -7.40 9.96
N GLN A 81 11.87 -6.71 9.91
CA GLN A 81 12.77 -6.73 8.76
C GLN A 81 13.27 -8.16 8.49
N ASN A 82 13.72 -8.87 9.52
CA ASN A 82 14.23 -10.24 9.37
C ASN A 82 13.15 -11.17 8.78
N ARG A 83 11.91 -11.06 9.26
CA ARG A 83 10.77 -11.82 8.74
C ARG A 83 10.47 -11.48 7.29
N LEU A 84 10.44 -10.20 6.95
CA LEU A 84 10.23 -9.73 5.58
C LEU A 84 11.33 -10.26 4.65
N GLN A 85 12.59 -10.11 5.03
CA GLN A 85 13.73 -10.59 4.25
C GLN A 85 13.70 -12.11 4.05
N LYS A 86 13.35 -12.89 5.08
CA LYS A 86 13.18 -14.35 4.95
C LYS A 86 12.07 -14.70 3.95
N VAL A 87 10.97 -13.95 3.95
CA VAL A 87 9.89 -14.14 2.96
C VAL A 87 10.36 -13.78 1.55
N ILE A 88 11.08 -12.66 1.39
CA ILE A 88 11.63 -12.23 0.09
C ILE A 88 12.63 -13.25 -0.44
N GLN A 89 13.55 -13.75 0.39
CA GLN A 89 14.51 -14.80 0.02
C GLN A 89 13.80 -16.08 -0.42
N ASN A 90 12.87 -16.59 0.39
CA ASN A 90 12.26 -17.90 0.15
C ASN A 90 11.23 -17.90 -0.97
N LYS A 91 10.50 -16.79 -1.18
CA LYS A 91 9.38 -16.73 -2.14
C LYS A 91 9.64 -15.91 -3.38
N HIS A 92 10.65 -15.04 -3.34
CA HIS A 92 10.97 -14.10 -4.43
C HIS A 92 12.45 -14.15 -4.81
N ASN A 93 13.17 -15.20 -4.38
CA ASN A 93 14.58 -15.42 -4.70
C ASN A 93 15.48 -14.21 -4.38
N GLY A 94 15.16 -13.50 -3.29
CA GLY A 94 15.95 -12.37 -2.78
C GLY A 94 15.50 -10.99 -3.24
N GLU A 95 14.51 -10.86 -4.13
CA GLU A 95 14.06 -9.55 -4.61
C GLU A 95 12.54 -9.48 -4.86
N LEU A 96 11.85 -8.62 -4.11
CA LEU A 96 10.43 -8.32 -4.33
C LEU A 96 10.29 -7.16 -5.32
N LEU A 97 9.92 -7.45 -6.56
CA LEU A 97 9.82 -6.43 -7.62
C LEU A 97 8.70 -5.40 -7.35
N VAL A 98 8.89 -4.17 -7.84
CA VAL A 98 7.83 -3.15 -7.88
C VAL A 98 6.64 -3.71 -8.68
N GLY A 99 5.42 -3.57 -8.15
CA GLY A 99 4.23 -4.22 -8.69
C GLY A 99 3.89 -5.57 -8.07
N ASN A 100 4.73 -6.07 -7.16
CA ASN A 100 4.40 -7.20 -6.27
C ASN A 100 4.25 -6.72 -4.82
N ALA A 101 3.51 -7.50 -4.03
CA ALA A 101 3.37 -7.27 -2.60
C ALA A 101 3.28 -8.58 -1.82
N VAL A 102 3.74 -8.56 -0.58
CA VAL A 102 3.66 -9.69 0.35
C VAL A 102 2.97 -9.28 1.65
N VAL A 103 2.01 -10.09 2.08
CA VAL A 103 1.37 -9.95 3.39
C VAL A 103 2.12 -10.84 4.38
N ILE A 104 2.61 -10.25 5.47
CA ILE A 104 3.26 -10.96 6.57
C ILE A 104 2.58 -10.60 7.90
N PRO A 105 2.54 -11.53 8.87
CA PRO A 105 2.06 -11.20 10.20
C PRO A 105 3.01 -10.21 10.89
N SER A 106 2.44 -9.21 11.56
CA SER A 106 3.21 -8.20 12.29
C SER A 106 3.92 -8.78 13.52
N TYR A 107 3.27 -9.76 14.15
CA TYR A 107 3.75 -10.45 15.34
C TYR A 107 3.95 -11.93 15.02
N GLY A 108 4.99 -12.51 15.59
CA GLY A 108 5.31 -13.93 15.45
C GLY A 108 5.98 -14.44 16.73
N PRO A 109 6.35 -15.73 16.77
CA PRO A 109 7.02 -16.31 17.95
C PRO A 109 8.34 -15.59 18.27
N GLU A 110 9.00 -15.04 17.25
CA GLU A 110 10.13 -14.13 17.39
C GLU A 110 9.63 -12.69 17.34
N GLY A 111 9.93 -11.89 18.36
CA GLY A 111 9.67 -10.46 18.39
C GLY A 111 9.07 -9.93 19.67
N ARG A 112 8.69 -8.64 19.64
CA ARG A 112 7.89 -8.03 20.70
C ARG A 112 6.53 -8.72 20.77
N ASP A 113 6.14 -9.13 21.97
CA ASP A 113 4.77 -9.52 22.24
C ASP A 113 3.86 -8.29 22.01
N LYS A 114 2.74 -8.51 21.30
CA LYS A 114 1.69 -7.50 21.13
C LYS A 114 1.16 -7.02 22.48
N SER A 115 1.21 -7.84 23.53
CA SER A 115 0.76 -7.48 24.89
C SER A 115 1.72 -6.52 25.61
N ALA A 116 2.99 -6.44 25.18
CA ALA A 116 4.03 -5.69 25.88
C ALA A 116 4.04 -4.18 25.56
N LYS A 117 3.12 -3.70 24.73
CA LYS A 117 3.04 -2.30 24.30
C LYS A 117 1.72 -1.69 24.76
N ASP A 118 1.79 -0.48 25.30
CA ASP A 118 0.61 0.35 25.51
C ASP A 118 0.13 0.87 24.15
N TRP A 119 -1.05 0.37 23.74
CA TRP A 119 -1.68 0.73 22.48
C TRP A 119 -2.58 1.95 22.59
N SER A 120 -2.83 2.50 23.78
CA SER A 120 -3.76 3.64 23.96
C SER A 120 -3.44 4.85 23.08
N LYS A 121 -2.18 5.00 22.66
CA LYS A 121 -1.70 6.08 21.78
C LYS A 121 -1.62 5.72 20.30
N TYR A 122 -1.83 4.46 19.93
CA TYR A 122 -1.59 3.93 18.59
C TYR A 122 -2.79 3.13 18.07
N ASN A 123 -3.22 3.39 16.84
CA ASN A 123 -4.18 2.56 16.10
C ASN A 123 -5.48 2.28 16.91
N ASP A 124 -6.04 3.31 17.56
CA ASP A 124 -7.18 3.23 18.49
C ASP A 124 -7.11 2.09 19.51
N GLY A 125 -5.93 1.80 20.05
CA GLY A 125 -5.77 0.76 21.07
C GLY A 125 -5.61 -0.66 20.52
N VAL A 126 -5.60 -0.85 19.20
CA VAL A 126 -5.61 -2.18 18.57
C VAL A 126 -4.28 -2.46 17.84
N PRO A 127 -3.59 -3.57 18.15
CA PRO A 127 -2.40 -3.98 17.40
C PRO A 127 -2.72 -4.33 15.93
N ILE A 128 -1.93 -3.81 14.99
CA ILE A 128 -2.08 -4.11 13.55
C ILE A 128 -1.56 -5.51 13.27
N LYS A 129 -2.42 -6.40 12.77
CA LYS A 129 -2.13 -7.83 12.63
C LYS A 129 -1.18 -8.16 11.48
N TYR A 130 -1.23 -7.37 10.41
CA TYR A 130 -0.46 -7.62 9.18
C TYR A 130 0.34 -6.41 8.71
N LEU A 131 1.52 -6.68 8.16
CA LEU A 131 2.27 -5.74 7.32
C LEU A 131 2.19 -6.21 5.86
N ILE A 132 1.86 -5.30 4.96
CA ILE A 132 1.87 -5.51 3.51
C ILE A 132 3.09 -4.78 2.95
N SER A 133 4.16 -5.51 2.63
CA SER A 133 5.31 -4.91 1.96
C SER A 133 5.03 -4.80 0.47
N ALA A 134 5.06 -3.58 -0.06
CA ALA A 134 4.81 -3.26 -1.46
C ALA A 134 5.88 -2.26 -1.96
N PRO A 135 6.94 -2.74 -2.63
CA PRO A 135 8.05 -1.87 -3.01
C PRO A 135 7.63 -0.79 -3.99
N THR A 136 8.02 0.46 -3.69
CA THR A 136 7.81 1.61 -4.58
C THR A 136 9.03 1.90 -5.44
N MET A 137 10.14 1.23 -5.17
CA MET A 137 11.41 1.34 -5.87
C MET A 137 12.27 0.12 -5.55
N ARG A 138 13.22 -0.20 -6.44
CA ARG A 138 14.15 -1.30 -6.20
C ARG A 138 15.11 -1.00 -5.05
N ILE A 139 15.75 0.16 -5.14
CA ILE A 139 16.57 0.79 -4.10
C ILE A 139 16.08 2.24 -3.92
N PRO A 140 16.43 2.93 -2.83
CA PRO A 140 16.18 4.37 -2.67
C PRO A 140 16.62 5.19 -3.90
N LEU A 141 15.67 5.69 -4.69
CA LEU A 141 15.92 6.48 -5.91
C LEU A 141 14.73 7.37 -6.28
N ASN A 142 14.96 8.35 -7.15
CA ASN A 142 13.91 9.25 -7.66
C ASN A 142 12.98 8.50 -8.65
N VAL A 143 11.70 8.40 -8.31
CA VAL A 143 10.65 7.74 -9.09
C VAL A 143 9.54 8.71 -9.50
N ALA A 144 9.85 10.01 -9.60
CA ALA A 144 8.84 11.03 -9.80
C ALA A 144 7.99 10.84 -11.07
N ASN A 145 8.63 10.38 -12.16
CA ASN A 145 8.01 10.24 -13.49
C ASN A 145 7.84 8.76 -13.87
N THR A 146 7.44 7.92 -12.92
CA THR A 146 7.22 6.48 -13.15
C THR A 146 5.83 6.08 -12.66
N PRO A 147 5.30 4.91 -13.05
CA PRO A 147 4.00 4.42 -12.58
C PRO A 147 4.09 3.70 -11.21
N ASN A 148 5.14 3.96 -10.42
CA ASN A 148 5.45 3.10 -9.27
C ASN A 148 4.42 3.16 -8.14
N ALA A 149 3.72 4.28 -7.93
CA ALA A 149 2.65 4.34 -6.94
C ALA A 149 1.43 3.53 -7.39
N TYR A 150 1.10 3.58 -8.69
CA TYR A 150 0.05 2.75 -9.29
C TYR A 150 0.40 1.26 -9.14
N LEU A 151 1.61 0.86 -9.53
CA LEU A 151 2.07 -0.53 -9.45
C LEU A 151 2.07 -1.04 -8.01
N ALA A 152 2.62 -0.27 -7.06
CA ALA A 152 2.68 -0.66 -5.66
C ALA A 152 1.27 -0.77 -5.06
N PHE A 153 0.38 0.19 -5.30
CA PHE A 153 -0.97 0.13 -4.73
C PHE A 153 -1.80 -0.97 -5.38
N ARG A 154 -1.72 -1.15 -6.70
CA ARG A 154 -2.32 -2.31 -7.39
C ARG A 154 -1.87 -3.63 -6.76
N ALA A 155 -0.59 -3.77 -6.44
CA ALA A 155 -0.06 -4.95 -5.77
C ALA A 155 -0.66 -5.16 -4.38
N VAL A 156 -0.81 -4.08 -3.59
CA VAL A 156 -1.49 -4.12 -2.28
C VAL A 156 -2.92 -4.65 -2.43
N LEU A 157 -3.71 -4.08 -3.34
CA LEU A 157 -5.11 -4.45 -3.57
C LEU A 157 -5.24 -5.95 -3.92
N LEU A 158 -4.39 -6.42 -4.84
CA LEU A 158 -4.37 -7.82 -5.25
C LEU A 158 -3.87 -8.76 -4.13
N ALA A 159 -2.91 -8.32 -3.32
CA ALA A 159 -2.40 -9.10 -2.19
C ALA A 159 -3.44 -9.26 -1.08
N VAL A 160 -4.24 -8.22 -0.80
CA VAL A 160 -5.38 -8.27 0.13
C VAL A 160 -6.43 -9.26 -0.38
N ARG A 161 -6.84 -9.15 -1.66
CA ARG A 161 -7.79 -10.10 -2.26
C ARG A 161 -7.29 -11.54 -2.15
N LYS A 162 -6.03 -11.79 -2.53
CA LYS A 162 -5.41 -13.12 -2.44
C LYS A 162 -5.27 -13.62 -1.00
N HIS A 163 -5.12 -12.73 -0.02
CA HIS A 163 -5.12 -13.11 1.39
C HIS A 163 -6.52 -13.53 1.82
N ASN A 164 -7.53 -12.71 1.54
CA ASN A 164 -8.91 -12.95 1.94
C ASN A 164 -9.54 -14.18 1.26
N SER A 165 -9.03 -14.60 0.10
CA SER A 165 -9.50 -15.81 -0.59
C SER A 165 -8.97 -17.12 0.01
N LYS A 166 -8.03 -17.08 0.97
CA LYS A 166 -7.48 -18.30 1.58
C LYS A 166 -8.44 -18.84 2.64
N PRO A 167 -8.63 -20.17 2.72
CA PRO A 167 -9.39 -20.75 3.82
C PRO A 167 -8.62 -20.58 5.15
N ASN A 168 -9.35 -20.45 6.26
CA ASN A 168 -8.82 -20.44 7.63
C ASN A 168 -7.78 -19.33 7.93
N VAL A 169 -7.82 -18.21 7.20
CA VAL A 169 -7.09 -17.00 7.59
C VAL A 169 -8.08 -15.94 8.03
N GLU A 170 -7.67 -15.12 9.00
CA GLU A 170 -8.46 -13.95 9.37
C GLU A 170 -8.43 -12.94 8.20
N PRO A 171 -9.59 -12.50 7.68
CA PRO A 171 -9.64 -11.59 6.55
C PRO A 171 -9.16 -10.19 6.96
N ILE A 172 -8.47 -9.53 6.04
CA ILE A 172 -8.12 -8.12 6.14
C ILE A 172 -9.33 -7.30 5.66
N ARG A 173 -9.94 -6.54 6.57
CA ARG A 173 -11.10 -5.66 6.26
C ARG A 173 -10.74 -4.19 6.26
N SER A 174 -9.56 -3.85 6.77
CA SER A 174 -9.10 -2.47 6.87
C SER A 174 -7.60 -2.38 6.66
N VAL A 175 -7.17 -1.43 5.83
CA VAL A 175 -5.77 -1.25 5.44
C VAL A 175 -5.36 0.20 5.60
N LEU A 176 -4.32 0.46 6.39
CA LEU A 176 -3.69 1.77 6.50
C LEU A 176 -2.58 1.93 5.47
N VAL A 177 -2.64 3.00 4.68
CA VAL A 177 -1.78 3.22 3.52
C VAL A 177 -1.13 4.61 3.59
N PRO A 178 0.21 4.71 3.62
CA PRO A 178 0.91 5.99 3.54
C PRO A 178 1.06 6.48 2.10
N GLY A 179 1.67 7.65 1.91
CA GLY A 179 2.11 8.10 0.58
C GLY A 179 3.07 7.11 -0.07
N LEU A 180 2.85 6.80 -1.34
CA LEU A 180 3.66 5.85 -2.10
C LEU A 180 4.63 6.60 -3.03
N GLY A 181 5.93 6.53 -2.76
CA GLY A 181 6.96 7.16 -3.60
C GLY A 181 7.11 8.68 -3.45
N THR A 182 6.41 9.33 -2.52
CA THR A 182 6.37 10.81 -2.40
C THR A 182 7.54 11.43 -1.63
N ALA A 183 8.22 10.67 -0.78
CA ALA A 183 9.37 11.14 0.01
C ALA A 183 10.69 11.00 -0.77
N VAL A 184 11.47 9.95 -0.50
CA VAL A 184 12.72 9.65 -1.21
C VAL A 184 12.50 9.57 -2.72
N GLY A 185 11.35 9.03 -3.13
CA GLY A 185 10.95 8.90 -4.52
C GLY A 185 10.58 10.20 -5.23
N ARG A 186 10.39 11.30 -4.49
CA ARG A 186 10.06 12.65 -5.01
C ARG A 186 8.83 12.70 -5.93
N MET A 187 7.93 11.72 -5.85
CA MET A 187 6.71 11.73 -6.63
C MET A 187 5.83 12.93 -6.24
N PRO A 188 5.33 13.71 -7.22
CA PRO A 188 4.36 14.76 -6.97
C PRO A 188 3.11 14.21 -6.26
N LYS A 189 2.53 15.00 -5.36
CA LYS A 189 1.49 14.55 -4.43
C LYS A 189 0.20 14.20 -5.16
N ASN A 190 -0.21 15.09 -6.06
CA ASN A 190 -1.30 14.87 -7.01
C ASN A 190 -1.09 13.64 -7.89
N ARG A 191 0.13 13.38 -8.39
CA ARG A 191 0.46 12.19 -9.18
C ARG A 191 0.37 10.91 -8.35
N CYS A 192 0.89 10.92 -7.12
CA CYS A 192 0.72 9.80 -6.20
C CYS A 192 -0.77 9.52 -5.95
N ALA A 193 -1.56 10.55 -5.64
CA ALA A 193 -2.99 10.42 -5.40
C ALA A 193 -3.72 9.88 -6.63
N PHE A 194 -3.44 10.43 -7.81
CA PHE A 194 -4.00 9.98 -9.09
C PHE A 194 -3.64 8.52 -9.39
N GLN A 195 -2.37 8.15 -9.31
CA GLN A 195 -1.91 6.77 -9.56
C GLN A 195 -2.54 5.77 -8.58
N MET A 196 -2.69 6.14 -7.30
CA MET A 196 -3.40 5.32 -6.33
C MET A 196 -4.87 5.19 -6.67
N LEU A 197 -5.55 6.27 -7.08
CA LEU A 197 -6.93 6.21 -7.52
C LEU A 197 -7.10 5.28 -8.73
N GLN A 198 -6.22 5.40 -9.73
CA GLN A 198 -6.24 4.56 -10.92
C GLN A 198 -6.12 3.07 -10.57
N ALA A 199 -5.26 2.71 -9.61
CA ALA A 199 -5.18 1.32 -9.13
C ALA A 199 -6.47 0.88 -8.40
N TYR A 200 -7.03 1.74 -7.55
CA TYR A 200 -8.27 1.47 -6.83
C TYR A 200 -9.45 1.26 -7.78
N GLU A 201 -9.67 2.18 -8.70
CA GLU A 201 -10.74 2.11 -9.70
C GLU A 201 -10.61 0.89 -10.60
N THR A 202 -9.38 0.51 -10.95
CA THR A 202 -9.12 -0.68 -11.79
C THR A 202 -9.40 -1.96 -11.02
N CYS A 203 -8.84 -2.10 -9.82
CA CYS A 203 -8.86 -3.38 -9.11
C CYS A 203 -10.10 -3.57 -8.24
N VAL A 204 -10.60 -2.53 -7.57
CA VAL A 204 -11.74 -2.63 -6.65
C VAL A 204 -13.05 -2.39 -7.38
N LEU A 205 -13.12 -1.34 -8.21
CA LEU A 205 -14.38 -0.91 -8.83
C LEU A 205 -14.58 -1.40 -10.27
N ASN A 206 -13.57 -2.05 -10.86
CA ASN A 206 -13.59 -2.54 -12.24
C ASN A 206 -13.93 -1.44 -13.29
N LYS A 207 -13.56 -0.17 -13.03
CA LYS A 207 -13.88 0.99 -13.89
C LYS A 207 -12.97 1.15 -15.11
N HIS A 208 -11.84 0.44 -15.16
CA HIS A 208 -10.85 0.51 -16.23
C HIS A 208 -10.67 -0.86 -16.89
N PRO A 209 -11.68 -1.37 -17.63
CA PRO A 209 -11.66 -2.72 -18.19
C PRO A 209 -10.48 -2.93 -19.16
N THR A 210 -10.05 -1.90 -19.88
CA THR A 210 -8.93 -2.01 -20.83
C THR A 210 -7.58 -2.21 -20.16
N ARG A 211 -7.42 -1.88 -18.86
CA ARG A 211 -6.23 -2.26 -18.07
C ARG A 211 -6.25 -3.73 -17.63
N ILE A 212 -7.41 -4.38 -17.69
CA ILE A 212 -7.59 -5.79 -17.31
C ILE A 212 -7.52 -6.65 -18.58
N GLU A 213 -8.17 -6.20 -19.65
CA GLU A 213 -8.22 -6.85 -20.96
C GLU A 213 -7.78 -5.84 -22.05
N PRO A 214 -6.47 -5.56 -22.17
CA PRO A 214 -5.97 -4.61 -23.15
C PRO A 214 -6.16 -5.13 -24.57
N VAL A 215 -6.70 -4.28 -25.44
CA VAL A 215 -6.98 -4.63 -26.84
C VAL A 215 -5.80 -4.31 -27.77
N CYS A 216 -4.94 -3.37 -27.41
CA CYS A 216 -3.70 -3.08 -28.13
C CYS A 216 -2.61 -2.45 -27.23
N LEU A 217 -1.36 -2.52 -27.69
CA LEU A 217 -0.22 -1.96 -26.94
C LEU A 217 -0.21 -0.42 -26.95
N GLU A 218 -0.72 0.22 -28.01
CA GLU A 218 -0.78 1.67 -28.12
C GLU A 218 -1.64 2.31 -27.03
N GLU A 219 -2.78 1.71 -26.70
CA GLU A 219 -3.62 2.17 -25.60
C GLU A 219 -2.89 2.11 -24.25
N MET A 220 -2.16 1.02 -24.00
CA MET A 220 -1.39 0.85 -22.76
C MET A 220 -0.19 1.79 -22.70
N TYR A 221 0.37 2.17 -23.85
CA TYR A 221 1.38 3.22 -23.93
C TYR A 221 0.81 4.57 -23.51
N LEU A 222 -0.35 4.96 -24.03
CA LEU A 222 -1.03 6.21 -23.65
C LEU A 222 -1.46 6.20 -22.18
N ASP A 223 -1.91 5.06 -21.64
CA ASP A 223 -2.21 4.90 -20.22
C ASP A 223 -0.96 5.11 -19.36
N HIS A 224 0.18 4.53 -19.76
CA HIS A 224 1.45 4.71 -19.09
C HIS A 224 1.88 6.18 -19.03
N GLU A 225 1.86 6.88 -20.18
CA GLU A 225 2.18 8.30 -20.25
C GLU A 225 1.26 9.11 -19.33
N LYS A 226 -0.06 8.84 -19.35
CA LYS A 226 -1.03 9.49 -18.46
C LYS A 226 -0.68 9.31 -16.98
N LEU A 227 -0.27 8.11 -16.55
CA LEU A 227 0.16 7.85 -15.17
C LEU A 227 1.43 8.63 -14.81
N CYS A 228 2.38 8.72 -15.74
CA CYS A 228 3.70 9.33 -15.52
C CYS A 228 3.69 10.86 -15.61
N GLU A 229 2.82 11.44 -16.44
CA GLU A 229 2.78 12.87 -16.73
C GLU A 229 1.74 13.65 -15.92
N PHE A 230 0.78 12.96 -15.27
CA PHE A 230 -0.30 13.61 -14.53
C PHE A 230 0.22 14.72 -13.59
N SER A 231 -0.36 15.91 -13.72
CA SER A 231 0.01 17.10 -12.96
C SER A 231 -1.20 17.84 -12.37
N GLY A 232 -2.39 17.23 -12.40
CA GLY A 232 -3.64 17.84 -11.94
C GLY A 232 -4.13 18.97 -12.86
N ASN A 233 -5.34 19.45 -12.60
CA ASN A 233 -5.76 20.75 -13.12
C ASN A 233 -5.14 21.82 -12.21
N LYS A 234 -4.46 22.81 -12.80
CA LYS A 234 -3.97 23.98 -12.07
C LYS A 234 -5.10 24.84 -11.54
#